data_AF-A0A6F8Y1Y8-F1
#
_entry.id   AF-A0A6F8Y1Y8-F1
#
_cell.length_a   1.000
_cell.length_b   1.000
_cell.length_c   1.000
_cell.angle_alpha   90.00
_cell.angle_beta   90.00
_cell.angle_gamma   90.00
#
_symmetry.space_group_name_H-M   'P 1'
#
loop_
_entity.id
_entity.type
_entity.pdbx_description
1 polymer ?
#
loop_
_entity_poly.entity_id
_entity_poly.type
_entity_poly.pdbx_seq_one_letter_code
_entity_poly.pdbx_strand_id
1 'polypeptide(L)'
;MLVVAGHESPVVVALGRVQMVAPEHDPDDPPPGEDEPLVVAYTRRAFDEPVPAERIALDRPVAPVDPDTFQAIIGSLRPAVDRSTWMVSLDLPIEASSPAEAVRVFWTYVMELGPRELPAFVSPAGDELAMQAFVLGEEANLDPEEEDEDSLGDSG
;
A
#
# COMPACT_ATOMS: atom_id res chain seq x y z
N MET A 1 -18.70 -7.12 2.51
CA MET A 1 -18.96 -6.16 3.60
C MET A 1 -18.40 -4.81 3.21
N LEU A 2 -19.17 -3.74 3.34
CA LEU A 2 -18.68 -2.36 3.16
C LEU A 2 -18.14 -1.86 4.50
N VAL A 3 -17.02 -1.14 4.46
CA VAL A 3 -16.48 -0.42 5.62
C VAL A 3 -16.73 1.06 5.41
N VAL A 4 -17.45 1.67 6.35
CA VAL A 4 -17.89 3.05 6.27
C VAL A 4 -17.22 3.86 7.37
N ALA A 5 -16.75 5.05 7.03
CA ALA A 5 -16.15 6.00 7.97
C ALA A 5 -16.95 7.31 7.98
N GLY A 6 -16.95 7.99 9.13
CA GLY A 6 -17.67 9.24 9.32
C GLY A 6 -19.13 9.05 9.73
N HIS A 7 -19.70 10.08 10.38
CA HIS A 7 -21.07 10.07 10.90
C HIS A 7 -21.97 11.10 10.18
N GLU A 8 -21.49 12.33 9.98
CA GLU A 8 -22.26 13.41 9.30
C GLU A 8 -22.12 13.37 7.77
N SER A 9 -21.00 12.86 7.27
CA SER A 9 -20.73 12.67 5.84
C SER A 9 -20.10 11.29 5.66
N PRO A 10 -20.93 10.23 5.69
CA PRO A 10 -20.43 8.87 5.68
C PRO A 10 -19.84 8.55 4.31
N VAL A 11 -18.69 7.87 4.31
CA VAL A 11 -18.00 7.44 3.09
C VAL A 11 -17.55 5.99 3.18
N VAL A 12 -17.68 5.25 2.09
CA VAL A 12 -17.16 3.90 1.94
C VAL A 12 -15.67 3.98 1.64
N VAL A 13 -14.89 3.41 2.55
CA VAL A 13 -13.41 3.42 2.49
C VAL A 13 -12.83 2.07 2.11
N ALA A 14 -13.59 0.99 2.22
CA ALA A 14 -13.17 -0.33 1.79
C ALA A 14 -14.34 -1.28 1.50
N LEU A 15 -14.05 -2.29 0.68
CA LEU A 15 -14.82 -3.53 0.57
C LEU A 15 -13.99 -4.63 1.24
N GLY A 16 -14.62 -5.46 2.05
CA GLY A 16 -13.95 -6.58 2.69
C GLY A 16 -14.81 -7.82 2.85
N ARG A 17 -14.17 -8.88 3.31
CA ARG A 17 -14.80 -10.12 3.77
C ARG A 17 -14.55 -10.26 5.26
N VAL A 18 -15.58 -10.68 6.00
CA VAL A 18 -15.42 -11.06 7.40
C VAL A 18 -14.52 -12.29 7.43
N GLN A 19 -13.45 -12.23 8.21
CA GLN A 19 -12.72 -13.42 8.57
C GLN A 19 -13.42 -14.04 9.77
N MET A 20 -13.81 -15.30 9.63
CA MET A 20 -14.12 -16.13 10.78
C MET A 20 -12.80 -16.38 11.49
N VAL A 21 -12.48 -15.57 12.50
CA VAL A 21 -11.41 -15.92 13.42
C VAL A 21 -12.02 -16.99 14.31
N ALA A 22 -11.61 -18.24 14.16
CA ALA A 22 -11.79 -19.18 15.25
C ALA A 22 -10.94 -18.63 16.39
N PRO A 23 -11.52 -18.24 17.54
CA PRO A 23 -10.67 -17.89 18.66
C PRO A 23 -9.80 -19.12 18.94
N GLU A 24 -8.48 -18.93 19.05
CA GLU A 24 -7.68 -19.83 19.88
C GLU A 24 -8.24 -19.66 21.29
N HIS A 25 -9.32 -20.37 21.59
CA HIS A 25 -10.04 -20.26 22.84
C HIS A 25 -9.23 -21.05 23.86
N ASP A 26 -8.55 -20.35 24.75
CA ASP A 26 -8.06 -20.97 25.97
C ASP A 26 -9.29 -21.51 26.73
N PRO A 27 -9.33 -22.78 27.15
CA PRO A 27 -10.45 -23.32 27.93
C PRO A 27 -10.72 -22.55 29.24
N ASP A 28 -9.78 -21.73 29.71
CA ASP A 28 -9.96 -20.84 30.86
C ASP A 28 -10.52 -19.45 30.51
N ASP A 29 -10.68 -19.10 29.22
CA ASP A 29 -11.28 -17.83 28.82
C ASP A 29 -12.79 -17.82 29.10
N PRO A 30 -13.34 -16.69 29.57
CA PRO A 30 -14.79 -16.52 29.66
C PRO A 30 -15.43 -16.70 28.28
N PRO A 31 -16.68 -17.20 28.21
CA PRO A 31 -17.34 -17.40 26.93
C PRO A 31 -17.39 -16.07 26.16
N PRO A 32 -17.22 -16.12 24.82
CA PRO A 32 -17.23 -14.94 23.98
C PRO A 32 -18.50 -14.12 24.22
N GLY A 33 -18.32 -12.83 24.51
CA GLY A 33 -19.42 -11.88 24.70
C GLY A 33 -20.00 -11.43 23.36
N GLU A 34 -21.19 -10.80 23.39
CA GLU A 34 -21.84 -10.24 22.19
C GLU A 34 -21.05 -9.10 21.51
N ASP A 35 -19.94 -8.65 22.12
CA ASP A 35 -19.08 -7.53 21.71
C ASP A 35 -17.70 -7.97 21.15
N GLU A 36 -17.57 -9.19 20.60
CA GLU A 36 -16.31 -9.61 20.00
C GLU A 36 -15.91 -8.74 18.78
N PRO A 37 -14.62 -8.39 18.64
CA PRO A 37 -14.15 -7.56 17.55
C PRO A 37 -14.26 -8.28 16.21
N LEU A 38 -14.96 -7.67 15.26
CA LEU A 38 -15.08 -8.18 13.90
C LEU A 38 -13.77 -7.96 13.11
N VAL A 39 -13.12 -9.03 12.66
CA VAL A 39 -11.95 -8.95 11.79
C VAL A 39 -12.40 -8.96 10.32
N VAL A 40 -12.02 -7.92 9.58
CA VAL A 40 -12.38 -7.76 8.16
C VAL A 40 -11.11 -7.73 7.30
N ALA A 41 -10.99 -8.70 6.39
CA ALA A 41 -9.97 -8.69 5.35
C ALA A 41 -10.44 -7.82 4.17
N TYR A 42 -9.70 -6.75 3.85
CA TYR A 42 -10.04 -5.87 2.73
C TYR A 42 -9.74 -6.54 1.40
N THR A 43 -10.74 -6.55 0.52
CA THR A 43 -10.62 -6.97 -0.88
C THR A 43 -10.49 -5.79 -1.83
N ARG A 44 -10.98 -4.60 -1.45
CA ARG A 44 -10.75 -3.32 -2.14
C ARG A 44 -10.59 -2.19 -1.12
N ARG A 45 -9.70 -1.25 -1.40
CA ARG A 45 -9.48 -0.04 -0.59
C ARG A 45 -9.80 1.19 -1.43
N ALA A 46 -10.43 2.17 -0.82
CA ALA A 46 -10.80 3.46 -1.40
C ALA A 46 -10.42 4.57 -0.41
N PHE A 47 -9.24 4.48 0.22
CA PHE A 47 -8.81 5.48 1.20
C PHE A 47 -8.47 6.82 0.55
N ASP A 48 -7.89 6.77 -0.66
CA ASP A 48 -7.46 7.95 -1.40
C ASP A 48 -8.62 8.63 -2.17
N GLU A 49 -9.60 7.83 -2.61
CA GLU A 49 -10.80 8.30 -3.33
C GLU A 49 -12.06 7.59 -2.77
N PRO A 50 -12.51 7.96 -1.56
CA PRO A 50 -13.61 7.29 -0.87
C PRO A 50 -14.96 7.59 -1.53
N VAL A 51 -15.86 6.61 -1.51
CA VAL A 51 -17.17 6.71 -2.19
C VAL A 51 -18.24 7.23 -1.22
N PRO A 52 -19.05 8.23 -1.59
CA PRO A 52 -20.15 8.71 -0.76
C PRO A 52 -21.12 7.59 -0.32
N ALA A 53 -21.54 7.62 0.95
CA ALA A 53 -22.34 6.56 1.57
C ALA A 53 -23.65 7.07 2.19
N GLU A 54 -24.21 8.18 1.71
CA GLU A 54 -25.41 8.82 2.28
C GLU A 54 -26.66 7.93 2.23
N ARG A 55 -26.63 6.90 1.39
CA ARG A 55 -27.71 5.90 1.27
C ARG A 55 -27.62 4.78 2.30
N ILE A 56 -26.56 4.73 3.11
CA ILE A 56 -26.36 3.74 4.17
C ILE A 56 -26.79 4.34 5.51
N ALA A 57 -27.73 3.69 6.19
CA ALA A 57 -28.06 4.02 7.56
C ALA A 57 -26.98 3.47 8.52
N LEU A 58 -26.38 4.35 9.32
CA LEU A 58 -25.36 4.01 10.32
C LEU A 58 -25.94 4.12 11.73
N ASP A 59 -27.01 3.37 12.00
CA ASP A 59 -27.70 3.34 13.29
C ASP A 59 -26.98 2.48 14.34
N ARG A 60 -26.08 1.60 13.89
CA ARG A 60 -25.30 0.67 14.72
C ARG A 60 -23.96 0.34 14.05
N PRO A 61 -22.98 -0.20 14.80
CA PRO A 61 -21.65 -0.53 14.27
C PRO A 61 -21.65 -1.50 13.08
N VAL A 62 -22.59 -2.45 13.07
CA VAL A 62 -22.77 -3.42 11.97
C VAL A 62 -24.24 -3.50 11.61
N ALA A 63 -24.60 -3.01 10.43
CA ALA A 63 -25.96 -3.01 9.92
C ALA A 63 -26.07 -3.78 8.59
N PRO A 64 -27.21 -4.45 8.34
CA PRO A 64 -27.49 -5.00 7.02
C PRO A 64 -27.66 -3.85 6.02
N VAL A 65 -27.12 -4.04 4.82
CA VAL A 65 -27.28 -3.10 3.69
C VAL A 65 -28.15 -3.76 2.65
N ASP A 66 -29.06 -2.97 2.07
CA ASP A 66 -29.90 -3.39 0.96
C ASP A 66 -29.05 -3.88 -0.25
N PRO A 67 -29.40 -5.02 -0.89
CA PRO A 67 -28.61 -5.58 -1.98
C PRO A 67 -28.40 -4.64 -3.17
N ASP A 68 -29.40 -3.86 -3.57
CA ASP A 68 -29.31 -2.96 -4.72
C ASP A 68 -28.39 -1.78 -4.39
N THR A 69 -28.50 -1.25 -3.17
CA THR A 69 -27.59 -0.23 -2.64
C THR A 69 -26.15 -0.75 -2.59
N PHE A 70 -25.96 -1.98 -2.13
CA PHE A 70 -24.66 -2.63 -2.07
C PHE A 70 -24.03 -2.80 -3.47
N GLN A 71 -24.81 -3.23 -4.47
CA GLN A 71 -24.33 -3.37 -5.84
C GLN A 71 -23.96 -2.01 -6.47
N ALA A 72 -24.78 -0.98 -6.25
CA ALA A 72 -24.51 0.37 -6.76
C ALA A 72 -23.20 0.94 -6.20
N ILE A 73 -22.93 0.73 -4.92
CA ILE A 73 -21.68 1.16 -4.26
C ILE A 73 -20.50 0.36 -4.80
N ILE A 74 -20.61 -0.96 -4.93
CA ILE A 74 -19.52 -1.79 -5.49
C ILE A 74 -19.20 -1.40 -6.93
N GLY A 75 -20.21 -1.04 -7.73
CA GLY A 75 -20.01 -0.54 -9.10
C GLY A 75 -19.30 0.81 -9.15
N SER A 76 -19.39 1.60 -8.08
CA SER A 76 -18.73 2.91 -7.96
C SER A 76 -17.31 2.81 -7.38
N LEU A 77 -17.00 1.75 -6.62
CA LEU A 77 -15.65 1.47 -6.16
C LEU A 77 -14.77 1.07 -7.33
N ARG A 78 -13.59 1.69 -7.43
CA ARG A 78 -12.59 1.24 -8.40
C ARG A 78 -12.33 -0.27 -8.23
N PRO A 79 -12.10 -1.00 -9.35
CA PRO A 79 -11.71 -2.40 -9.26
C PRO A 79 -10.54 -2.59 -8.30
N ALA A 80 -10.47 -3.76 -7.64
CA ALA A 80 -9.23 -4.13 -6.97
C ALA A 80 -8.13 -4.08 -8.04
N VAL A 81 -7.14 -3.21 -7.88
CA VAL A 81 -5.93 -3.32 -8.70
C VAL A 81 -5.27 -4.61 -8.24
N ASP A 82 -4.98 -5.50 -9.19
CA ASP A 82 -4.21 -6.71 -8.88
C ASP A 82 -2.89 -6.29 -8.23
N ARG A 83 -2.69 -6.75 -6.99
CA ARG A 83 -1.48 -6.44 -6.23
C ARG A 83 -0.41 -7.42 -6.64
N SER A 84 0.62 -6.93 -7.31
CA SER A 84 1.84 -7.67 -7.52
C SER A 84 2.75 -7.55 -6.29
N THR A 85 3.52 -8.62 -6.02
CA THR A 85 4.64 -8.53 -5.09
C THR A 85 5.81 -7.89 -5.84
N TRP A 86 6.42 -6.89 -5.22
CA TRP A 86 7.57 -6.17 -5.76
C TRP A 86 8.78 -6.41 -4.87
N MET A 87 9.95 -6.62 -5.48
CA MET A 87 11.23 -6.53 -4.80
C MET A 87 11.70 -5.09 -4.84
N VAL A 88 12.13 -4.58 -3.68
CA VAL A 88 12.65 -3.23 -3.53
C VAL A 88 13.99 -3.31 -2.82
N SER A 89 15.02 -2.76 -3.43
CA SER A 89 16.39 -2.74 -2.90
C SER A 89 17.05 -1.37 -3.05
N LEU A 90 18.06 -1.13 -2.23
CA LEU A 90 19.05 -0.08 -2.45
C LEU A 90 20.36 -0.78 -2.76
N ASP A 91 21.03 -0.35 -3.82
CA ASP A 91 22.37 -0.83 -4.16
C ASP A 91 23.36 0.31 -3.97
N LEU A 92 24.24 0.16 -2.98
CA LEU A 92 25.24 1.15 -2.61
C LEU A 92 26.61 0.48 -2.55
N PRO A 93 27.57 0.89 -3.39
CA PRO A 93 28.93 0.38 -3.29
C PRO A 93 29.58 0.93 -2.02
N ILE A 94 29.85 0.05 -1.04
CA ILE A 94 30.47 0.42 0.23
C ILE A 94 31.85 -0.22 0.34
N GLU A 95 32.89 0.61 0.49
CA GLU A 95 34.24 0.15 0.82
C GLU A 95 34.42 0.11 2.35
N ALA A 96 34.84 -1.04 2.89
CA ALA A 96 34.99 -1.24 4.32
C ALA A 96 35.97 -2.37 4.64
N SER A 97 36.55 -2.35 5.86
CA SER A 97 37.51 -3.37 6.32
C SER A 97 36.84 -4.70 6.71
N SER A 98 35.52 -4.71 6.87
CA SER A 98 34.73 -5.91 7.18
C SER A 98 33.27 -5.79 6.74
N PRO A 99 32.54 -6.92 6.58
CA PRO A 99 31.11 -6.90 6.27
C PRO A 99 30.27 -6.15 7.32
N ALA A 100 30.60 -6.30 8.61
CA ALA A 100 29.89 -5.61 9.69
C ALA A 100 30.12 -4.09 9.66
N GLU A 101 31.27 -3.64 9.14
CA GLU A 101 31.50 -2.21 8.89
C GLU A 101 30.72 -1.72 7.67
N ALA A 102 30.71 -2.49 6.58
CA ALA A 102 29.94 -2.13 5.39
C ALA A 102 28.46 -1.91 5.72
N VAL A 103 27.85 -2.77 6.55
CA VAL A 103 26.45 -2.61 6.99
C VAL A 103 26.25 -1.34 7.83
N ARG A 104 27.20 -0.98 8.70
CA ARG A 104 27.11 0.25 9.49
C ARG A 104 27.20 1.50 8.61
N VAL A 105 28.10 1.50 7.64
CA VAL A 105 28.25 2.60 6.67
C VAL A 105 27.02 2.69 5.76
N PHE A 106 26.52 1.57 5.25
CA PHE A 106 25.28 1.50 4.48
C PHE A 106 24.13 2.20 5.21
N TRP A 107 23.86 1.85 6.47
CA TRP A 107 22.79 2.48 7.24
C TRP A 107 23.05 3.96 7.53
N THR A 108 24.32 4.36 7.64
CA THR A 108 24.67 5.77 7.77
C THR A 108 24.26 6.54 6.51
N TYR A 109 24.61 6.05 5.32
CA TYR A 109 24.21 6.68 4.05
C TYR A 109 22.70 6.71 3.83
N VAL A 110 22.00 5.62 4.16
CA VAL A 110 20.54 5.57 4.08
C VAL A 110 19.89 6.66 4.94
N MET A 111 20.41 6.89 6.14
CA MET A 111 19.90 7.91 7.05
C MET A 111 20.29 9.34 6.66
N GLU A 112 21.48 9.54 6.10
CA GLU A 112 21.99 10.87 5.75
C GLU A 112 21.42 11.40 4.42
N LEU A 113 21.34 10.56 3.39
CA LEU A 113 20.89 10.95 2.06
C LEU A 113 19.37 10.83 1.92
N GLY A 114 18.80 9.74 2.44
CA GLY A 114 17.37 9.50 2.45
C GLY A 114 16.73 9.39 1.06
N PRO A 115 15.39 9.34 0.99
CA PRO A 115 14.64 8.97 -0.23
C PRO A 115 14.64 10.02 -1.34
N ARG A 116 15.19 11.22 -1.09
CA ARG A 116 15.31 12.28 -2.11
C ARG A 116 16.56 12.11 -2.96
N GLU A 117 17.58 11.47 -2.41
CA GLU A 117 18.90 11.35 -3.05
C GLU A 117 19.24 9.89 -3.38
N LEU A 118 18.60 8.91 -2.72
CA LEU A 118 18.85 7.49 -2.95
C LEU A 118 17.83 6.89 -3.93
N PRO A 119 18.26 6.38 -5.09
CA PRO A 119 17.38 5.63 -5.98
C PRO A 119 17.08 4.25 -5.38
N ALA A 120 15.80 3.91 -5.32
CA ALA A 120 15.32 2.58 -4.99
C ALA A 120 15.14 1.78 -6.28
N PHE A 121 15.71 0.58 -6.33
CA PHE A 121 15.54 -0.35 -7.43
C PHE A 121 14.32 -1.23 -7.17
N VAL A 122 13.43 -1.30 -8.14
CA VAL A 122 12.15 -2.00 -8.06
C VAL A 122 12.05 -3.01 -9.20
N SER A 123 11.67 -4.24 -8.88
CA SER A 123 11.37 -5.27 -9.88
C SER A 123 10.17 -6.12 -9.44
N PRO A 124 9.43 -6.75 -10.36
CA PRO A 124 8.43 -7.74 -10.00
C PRO A 124 9.10 -8.92 -9.28
N ALA A 125 8.44 -9.48 -8.26
CA ALA A 125 8.91 -10.70 -7.64
C ALA A 125 8.85 -11.86 -8.65
N GLY A 126 9.99 -12.50 -8.91
CA GLY A 126 10.13 -13.55 -9.93
C GLY A 126 10.62 -13.04 -11.29
N ASP A 127 10.81 -11.74 -11.46
CA ASP A 127 11.45 -11.13 -12.63
C ASP A 127 12.44 -10.03 -12.19
N GLU A 128 13.53 -10.46 -11.57
CA GLU A 128 14.57 -9.57 -11.01
C GLU A 128 15.36 -8.82 -12.09
N LEU A 129 15.27 -9.24 -13.35
CA LEU A 129 15.93 -8.58 -14.48
C LEU A 129 15.17 -7.36 -14.99
N ALA A 130 13.86 -7.25 -14.72
CA ALA A 130 13.05 -6.08 -15.02
C ALA A 130 13.22 -4.98 -13.96
N MET A 131 14.47 -4.71 -13.57
CA MET A 131 14.82 -3.75 -12.52
C MET A 131 14.73 -2.33 -13.05
N GLN A 132 14.01 -1.46 -12.34
CA GLN A 132 13.90 -0.04 -12.65
C GLN A 132 14.17 0.81 -11.41
N ALA A 133 14.87 1.93 -11.60
CA ALA A 133 15.19 2.85 -10.52
C ALA A 133 14.09 3.89 -10.31
N PHE A 134 13.82 4.23 -9.04
CA PHE A 134 12.85 5.24 -8.66
C PHE A 134 13.42 6.19 -7.59
N VAL A 135 13.15 7.49 -7.75
CA VAL A 135 13.40 8.51 -6.72
C VAL A 135 12.07 9.18 -6.39
N LEU A 136 11.68 9.20 -5.11
CA LEU A 136 10.39 9.74 -4.64
C LEU A 136 9.14 9.20 -5.38
N GLY A 137 9.24 8.00 -5.97
CA GLY A 137 8.15 7.35 -6.70
C GLY A 137 8.09 7.70 -8.18
N GLU A 138 9.04 8.48 -8.69
CA GLU A 138 9.21 8.74 -10.13
C GLU A 138 10.36 7.90 -10.67
N GLU A 139 10.20 7.37 -11.89
CA GLU A 139 11.27 6.63 -12.56
C GLU A 139 12.49 7.55 -12.77
N ALA A 140 13.66 7.05 -12.41
CA ALA A 140 14.92 7.74 -12.55
C ALA A 140 15.79 7.00 -13.56
N ASN A 141 16.17 7.67 -14.65
CA ASN A 141 17.19 7.16 -15.54
C ASN A 141 18.55 7.33 -14.85
N LEU A 142 19.29 6.23 -14.73
CA LEU A 142 20.63 6.20 -14.13
C LEU A 142 21.73 5.97 -15.19
N ASP A 143 21.37 5.92 -16.48
CA ASP A 143 22.33 5.77 -17.56
C ASP A 143 23.03 7.12 -17.83
N PRO A 144 24.34 7.24 -17.51
CA PRO A 144 25.06 8.48 -17.73
C PRO A 144 25.27 8.80 -19.22
N GLU A 145 25.09 7.84 -20.14
CA GLU A 145 25.25 8.08 -21.58
C GLU A 145 24.01 8.71 -22.24
N GLU A 146 22.84 8.70 -21.59
CA GLU A 146 21.59 9.27 -22.13
C GLU A 146 21.33 10.73 -21.69
N GLU A 147 22.12 11.29 -20.76
CA GLU A 147 21.92 12.66 -20.24
C GLU A 147 22.40 13.79 -21.21
N ASP A 148 23.10 13.45 -22.30
CA ASP A 148 23.80 14.41 -23.17
C ASP A 148 22.99 14.94 -24.38
N GLU A 149 21.77 14.44 -24.64
CA GLU A 149 21.05 14.77 -25.88
C GLU A 149 20.18 16.05 -25.82
N ASP A 150 19.89 16.60 -24.62
CA ASP A 150 18.92 17.69 -24.45
C ASP A 150 19.51 19.12 -24.38
N SER A 151 20.84 19.30 -24.52
CA SER A 151 21.48 20.65 -24.48
C SER A 151 22.03 21.18 -25.81
N LEU A 152 21.80 20.51 -26.94
CA LEU A 152 22.26 20.96 -28.27
C LEU A 152 21.08 21.25 -29.20
N GLY A 153 20.17 22.11 -28.75
CA GLY A 153 18.93 22.42 -29.49
C GLY A 153 18.46 23.87 -29.44
N ASP A 154 19.31 24.86 -29.14
CA ASP A 154 18.99 26.26 -29.46
C ASP A 154 20.25 27.08 -29.73
N SER A 155 20.59 27.24 -31.00
CA SER A 155 21.48 28.29 -31.49
C SER A 155 21.31 28.43 -33.01
N GLY A 156 20.56 29.46 -33.43
CA GLY A 156 20.77 30.16 -34.71
C GLY A 156 19.67 30.05 -35.74
#